data_AF-A0A381ZL88-F1
#
_entry.id   AF-A0A381ZL88-F1
#
_cell.length_a   1.000
_cell.length_b   1.000
_cell.length_c   1.000
_cell.angle_alpha   90.00
_cell.angle_beta   90.00
_cell.angle_gamma   90.00
#
_symmetry.space_group_name_H-M   'P 1'
#
loop_
_entity.id
_entity.type
_entity.pdbx_description
1 polymer ?
#
loop_
_entity_poly.entity_id
_entity_poly.type
_entity_poly.pdbx_seq_one_letter_code
_entity_poly.pdbx_strand_id
1 'polypeptide(L)'
;GKNMGDGWETRRSRGKNFDWLILKCATEGKISKIQIDTHHFKGNYPDKCSLQATYLKGKIGSNTIVNNSKKWKLLLNKVKLHAHKKHNFQNQLMKNKKVNYIRINIFPDGGISRIRVFGRVE
;
A
#
# COMPACT_ATOMS: atom_id res chain seq x y z
N GLY A 1 6.99 15.81 2.69
CA GLY A 1 8.38 15.71 3.16
C GLY A 1 9.21 16.74 2.45
N LYS A 2 10.31 17.16 3.07
CA LYS A 2 11.36 18.00 2.51
C LYS A 2 12.24 17.21 1.53
N ASN A 3 12.47 15.92 1.78
CA ASN A 3 13.31 15.07 0.91
C ASN A 3 12.89 13.59 0.99
N MET A 4 13.70 12.69 0.42
CA MET A 4 13.46 11.23 0.38
C MET A 4 13.47 10.58 1.76
N GLY A 5 14.24 11.12 2.71
CA GLY A 5 14.34 10.58 4.09
C GLY A 5 13.03 10.67 4.89
N ASP A 6 12.06 11.43 4.40
CA ASP A 6 10.72 11.51 5.00
C ASP A 6 9.75 10.44 4.49
N GLY A 7 10.20 9.53 3.62
CA GLY A 7 9.42 8.45 3.02
C GLY A 7 9.76 7.07 3.58
N TRP A 8 9.15 6.04 3.01
CA TRP A 8 9.56 4.66 3.21
C TRP A 8 10.39 4.23 1.99
N GLU A 9 11.62 3.80 2.22
CA GLU A 9 12.55 3.32 1.20
C GLU A 9 13.14 1.97 1.64
N THR A 10 13.26 1.04 0.69
CA THR A 10 13.86 -0.28 0.92
C THR A 10 15.19 -0.44 0.20
N ARG A 11 15.99 -1.40 0.67
CA ARG A 11 17.29 -1.72 0.05
C ARG A 11 17.06 -2.31 -1.35
N ARG A 12 17.88 -1.88 -2.31
CA ARG A 12 17.87 -2.43 -3.68
C ARG A 12 17.96 -3.96 -3.67
N SER A 13 17.02 -4.61 -4.35
CA SER A 13 16.99 -6.06 -4.58
C SER A 13 17.88 -6.44 -5.77
N ARG A 14 18.44 -7.66 -5.75
CA ARG A 14 19.19 -8.27 -6.86
C ARG A 14 18.57 -9.60 -7.32
N GLY A 15 17.31 -9.87 -6.98
CA GLY A 15 16.57 -11.10 -7.31
C GLY A 15 15.06 -10.88 -7.44
N LYS A 16 14.29 -11.95 -7.68
CA LYS A 16 12.81 -11.92 -7.81
C LYS A 16 12.12 -11.72 -6.46
N ASN A 17 12.22 -10.52 -5.90
CA ASN A 17 11.57 -10.15 -4.64
C ASN A 17 10.69 -8.90 -4.81
N PHE A 18 9.84 -8.68 -3.80
CA PHE A 18 9.03 -7.49 -3.65
C PHE A 18 9.01 -7.14 -2.16
N ASP A 19 9.01 -5.85 -1.85
CA ASP A 19 8.86 -5.38 -0.46
C ASP A 19 7.41 -5.04 -0.15
N TRP A 20 7.06 -5.07 1.13
CA TRP A 20 5.71 -4.83 1.58
C TRP A 20 5.64 -4.20 2.96
N LEU A 21 4.53 -3.52 3.23
CA LEU A 21 4.20 -2.96 4.53
C LEU A 21 2.71 -3.19 4.81
N ILE A 22 2.38 -3.57 6.05
CA ILE A 22 1.00 -3.71 6.52
C ILE A 22 0.69 -2.53 7.45
N LEU A 23 -0.42 -1.85 7.17
CA LEU A 23 -0.94 -0.72 7.93
C LEU A 23 -2.28 -1.11 8.54
N LYS A 24 -2.42 -0.91 9.85
CA LYS A 24 -3.73 -0.93 10.51
C LYS A 24 -4.36 0.45 10.36
N CYS A 25 -5.59 0.51 9.88
CA CYS A 25 -6.33 1.75 9.81
C CYS A 25 -6.74 2.18 11.23
N ALA A 26 -6.74 3.49 11.50
CA ALA A 26 -7.19 4.03 12.79
C ALA A 26 -8.66 3.70 13.05
N THR A 27 -9.46 3.65 11.98
CA THR A 27 -10.85 3.22 12.00
C THR A 27 -11.14 2.27 10.84
N GLU A 28 -12.17 1.46 11.00
CA GLU A 28 -12.70 0.59 9.96
C GLU A 28 -13.61 1.37 9.00
N GLY A 29 -13.66 0.95 7.74
CA GLY A 29 -14.49 1.65 6.77
C GLY A 29 -14.41 1.11 5.36
N LYS A 30 -15.09 1.81 4.45
CA LYS A 30 -15.09 1.50 3.01
C LYS A 30 -14.20 2.49 2.27
N ILE A 31 -13.25 1.94 1.51
CA ILE A 31 -12.27 2.71 0.75
C ILE A 31 -12.87 3.11 -0.61
N SER A 32 -12.77 4.37 -1.00
CA SER A 32 -13.21 4.88 -2.30
C SER A 32 -12.05 5.26 -3.21
N LYS A 33 -11.01 5.90 -2.68
CA LYS A 33 -9.86 6.42 -3.45
C LYS A 33 -8.55 6.06 -2.78
N ILE A 34 -7.55 5.80 -3.61
CA ILE A 34 -6.18 5.49 -3.20
C ILE A 34 -5.25 6.50 -3.86
N GLN A 35 -4.26 6.97 -3.12
CA GLN A 35 -3.18 7.78 -3.67
C GLN A 35 -1.83 7.23 -3.25
N ILE A 36 -0.96 7.02 -4.25
CA ILE A 36 0.43 6.63 -4.07
C ILE A 36 1.31 7.77 -4.56
N ASP A 37 2.10 8.33 -3.66
CA ASP A 37 2.93 9.49 -3.91
C ASP A 37 4.41 9.11 -3.88
N THR A 38 5.09 9.25 -5.01
CA THR A 38 6.53 9.01 -5.16
C THR A 38 7.34 10.31 -5.11
N HIS A 39 6.79 11.38 -4.52
CA HIS A 39 7.50 12.65 -4.36
C HIS A 39 8.90 12.44 -3.76
N HIS A 40 9.87 13.20 -4.26
CA HIS A 40 11.32 13.07 -4.01
C HIS A 40 12.03 11.82 -4.55
N PHE A 41 11.32 10.71 -4.81
CA PHE A 41 11.91 9.51 -5.41
C PHE A 41 11.97 9.65 -6.95
N LYS A 42 13.10 10.16 -7.45
CA LYS A 42 13.30 10.47 -8.87
C LYS A 42 13.95 9.32 -9.66
N GLY A 43 14.87 8.58 -9.04
CA GLY A 43 15.60 7.47 -9.66
C GLY A 43 15.39 6.11 -8.98
N ASN A 44 14.76 6.09 -7.80
CA ASN A 44 14.60 4.92 -6.95
C ASN A 44 13.16 4.77 -6.42
N TYR A 45 12.18 5.24 -7.19
CA TYR A 45 10.78 4.88 -6.97
C TYR A 45 10.54 3.42 -7.44
N PRO A 46 9.55 2.71 -6.89
CA PRO A 46 9.23 1.36 -7.35
C PRO A 46 8.69 1.36 -8.77
N ASP A 47 9.03 0.33 -9.56
CA ASP A 47 8.50 0.19 -10.92
C ASP A 47 6.98 0.07 -10.91
N LYS A 48 6.47 -0.76 -9.98
CA LYS A 48 5.05 -1.05 -9.81
C LYS A 48 4.69 -1.15 -8.34
N CYS A 49 3.40 -0.98 -8.03
CA CYS A 49 2.84 -1.37 -6.74
C CYS A 49 1.50 -2.09 -6.89
N SER A 50 1.09 -2.82 -5.86
CA SER A 50 -0.29 -3.28 -5.68
C SER A 50 -0.71 -3.06 -4.23
N LEU A 51 -2.03 -2.99 -3.98
CA LEU A 51 -2.57 -2.96 -2.62
C LEU A 51 -3.48 -4.15 -2.41
N GLN A 52 -3.37 -4.76 -1.23
CA GLN A 52 -4.31 -5.73 -0.71
C GLN A 52 -4.98 -5.16 0.54
N ALA A 53 -6.17 -5.65 0.85
CA ALA A 53 -6.89 -5.22 2.04
C ALA A 53 -7.73 -6.35 2.63
N THR A 54 -8.04 -6.22 3.91
CA THR A 54 -8.93 -7.12 4.61
C THR A 54 -9.66 -6.42 5.75
N TYR A 55 -10.68 -7.09 6.26
CA TYR A 55 -11.28 -6.80 7.55
C TYR A 55 -10.98 -7.95 8.52
N LEU A 56 -10.42 -7.62 9.67
CA LEU A 56 -10.14 -8.56 10.76
C LEU A 56 -10.88 -8.11 12.02
N LYS A 57 -11.75 -8.97 12.55
CA LYS A 57 -12.52 -8.68 13.77
C LYS A 57 -11.69 -9.03 15.02
N GLY A 58 -11.70 -8.15 16.00
CA GLY A 58 -11.05 -8.38 17.30
C GLY A 58 -9.52 -8.22 17.28
N LYS A 59 -8.88 -8.64 18.37
CA LYS A 59 -7.43 -8.55 18.57
C LYS A 59 -6.75 -9.79 17.97
N ILE A 60 -6.04 -9.61 16.86
CA ILE A 60 -5.28 -10.68 16.19
C ILE A 60 -3.78 -10.40 16.37
N GLY A 61 -3.00 -11.44 16.66
CA GLY A 61 -1.55 -11.34 16.78
C GLY A 61 -0.86 -10.98 15.46
N SER A 62 0.24 -10.25 15.52
CA SER A 62 1.01 -9.77 14.37
C SER A 62 1.43 -10.90 13.42
N ASN A 63 1.93 -12.02 13.95
CA ASN A 63 2.36 -13.17 13.15
C ASN A 63 1.20 -13.74 12.30
N THR A 64 0.01 -13.85 12.89
CA THR A 64 -1.19 -14.32 12.18
C THR A 64 -1.62 -13.33 11.10
N ILE A 65 -1.54 -12.01 11.37
CA ILE A 65 -1.83 -10.96 10.38
C ILE A 65 -0.87 -11.08 9.19
N VAL A 66 0.43 -11.18 9.45
CA VAL A 66 1.47 -11.30 8.40
C VAL A 66 1.26 -12.56 7.57
N ASN A 67 1.05 -13.72 8.20
CA ASN A 67 0.84 -15.00 7.50
C ASN A 67 -0.41 -14.97 6.61
N ASN A 68 -1.52 -14.44 7.14
CA ASN A 68 -2.77 -14.37 6.40
C ASN A 68 -2.76 -13.29 5.30
N SER A 69 -1.91 -12.27 5.42
CA SER A 69 -1.84 -11.16 4.46
C SER A 69 -1.49 -11.58 3.04
N LYS A 70 -0.83 -12.73 2.87
CA LYS A 70 -0.53 -13.31 1.55
C LYS A 70 -1.79 -13.63 0.75
N LYS A 71 -2.91 -13.94 1.45
CA LYS A 71 -4.20 -14.32 0.86
C LYS A 71 -5.23 -13.19 0.82
N TRP A 72 -4.87 -11.97 1.26
CA TRP A 72 -5.80 -10.83 1.24
C TRP A 72 -6.18 -10.45 -0.19
N LYS A 73 -7.42 -10.00 -0.36
CA LYS A 73 -7.95 -9.60 -1.67
C LYS A 73 -7.29 -8.32 -2.13
N LEU A 74 -7.15 -8.17 -3.45
CA LEU A 74 -6.61 -6.94 -4.05
C LEU A 74 -7.61 -5.79 -3.86
N LEU A 75 -7.08 -4.69 -3.34
CA LEU A 75 -7.72 -3.38 -3.28
C LEU A 75 -7.31 -2.55 -4.52
N LEU A 76 -6.08 -2.73 -5.00
CA LEU A 76 -5.55 -2.16 -6.23
C LEU A 76 -4.72 -3.23 -6.95
N ASN A 77 -5.01 -3.47 -8.23
CA ASN A 77 -4.20 -4.35 -9.08
C ASN A 77 -2.76 -3.84 -9.19
N LYS A 78 -1.86 -4.67 -9.71
CA LYS A 78 -0.48 -4.25 -9.95
C LYS A 78 -0.45 -3.15 -11.03
N VAL A 79 -0.04 -1.95 -10.65
CA VAL A 79 -0.02 -0.75 -11.51
C VAL A 79 1.38 -0.16 -11.60
N LYS A 80 1.69 0.47 -12.74
CA LYS A 80 2.94 1.20 -12.98
C LYS A 80 2.96 2.49 -12.15
N LEU A 81 4.12 2.82 -11.58
CA LEU A 81 4.39 4.12 -10.98
C LEU A 81 5.41 4.88 -11.82
N HIS A 82 5.51 6.18 -11.55
CA HIS A 82 6.45 7.10 -12.19
C HIS A 82 7.20 7.92 -11.13
N ALA A 83 8.36 8.43 -11.51
CA ALA A 83 9.19 9.30 -10.69
C ALA A 83 8.42 10.53 -10.22
N HIS A 84 8.60 10.91 -8.95
CA HIS A 84 8.20 12.21 -8.42
C HIS A 84 6.73 12.59 -8.73
N LYS A 85 5.79 11.66 -8.58
CA LYS A 85 4.40 11.82 -9.03
C LYS A 85 3.39 11.34 -8.01
N LYS A 86 2.25 12.04 -7.97
CA LYS A 86 1.04 11.58 -7.29
C LYS A 86 0.21 10.71 -8.25
N HIS A 87 -0.01 9.47 -7.87
CA HIS A 87 -0.83 8.52 -8.60
C HIS A 87 -2.15 8.38 -7.86
N ASN A 88 -3.26 8.68 -8.52
CA ASN A 88 -4.59 8.61 -7.93
C ASN A 88 -5.38 7.49 -8.60
N PHE A 89 -5.97 6.62 -7.81
CA PHE A 89 -6.74 5.47 -8.27
C PHE A 89 -8.11 5.45 -7.59
N GLN A 90 -9.13 5.03 -8.33
CA GLN A 90 -10.44 4.73 -7.78
C GLN A 90 -10.49 3.26 -7.34
N ASN A 91 -11.08 2.97 -6.19
CA ASN A 91 -11.29 1.60 -5.74
C ASN A 91 -12.40 0.96 -6.58
N GLN A 92 -12.01 0.04 -7.46
CA GLN A 92 -12.96 -0.71 -8.28
C GLN A 92 -13.22 -2.13 -7.74
N LEU A 93 -12.30 -2.67 -6.93
CA LEU A 93 -12.28 -4.09 -6.54
C LEU A 93 -13.02 -4.37 -5.23
N MET A 94 -13.05 -3.42 -4.29
CA MET A 94 -13.59 -3.61 -2.94
C MET A 94 -14.63 -2.56 -2.53
N LYS A 95 -15.40 -2.00 -3.49
CA LYS A 95 -16.32 -0.86 -3.28
C LYS A 95 -17.23 -0.98 -2.05
N ASN A 96 -17.76 -2.18 -1.79
CA ASN A 96 -18.73 -2.44 -0.72
C ASN A 96 -18.18 -3.29 0.43
N LYS A 97 -16.84 -3.43 0.53
CA LYS A 97 -16.21 -4.24 1.58
C LYS A 97 -15.63 -3.33 2.64
N LYS A 98 -15.99 -3.60 3.90
CA LYS A 98 -15.36 -3.01 5.07
C LYS A 98 -13.90 -3.48 5.14
N VAL A 99 -13.01 -2.59 5.55
CA VAL A 99 -11.55 -2.79 5.62
C VAL A 99 -11.02 -2.13 6.88
N ASN A 100 -10.05 -2.76 7.54
CA ASN A 100 -9.28 -2.16 8.63
C ASN A 100 -7.78 -2.45 8.57
N TYR A 101 -7.32 -3.30 7.64
CA TYR A 101 -5.91 -3.48 7.32
C TYR A 101 -5.66 -3.35 5.83
N ILE A 102 -4.53 -2.73 5.50
CA ILE A 102 -4.07 -2.54 4.12
C ILE A 102 -2.63 -3.02 4.05
N ARG A 103 -2.31 -3.77 3.00
CA ARG A 103 -0.95 -4.17 2.67
C ARG A 103 -0.58 -3.53 1.35
N ILE A 104 0.50 -2.74 1.33
CA ILE A 104 1.11 -2.30 0.08
C ILE A 104 2.22 -3.27 -0.29
N ASN A 105 2.35 -3.56 -1.58
CA ASN A 105 3.44 -4.31 -2.16
C ASN A 105 4.11 -3.44 -3.22
N ILE A 106 5.44 -3.29 -3.16
CA ILE A 106 6.25 -2.55 -4.14
C ILE A 106 7.17 -3.51 -4.88
N PHE A 107 7.35 -3.30 -6.19
CA PHE A 107 8.07 -4.23 -7.06
C PHE A 107 9.18 -3.53 -7.84
N PRO A 108 10.42 -4.08 -7.86
CA PRO A 108 10.94 -5.09 -6.91
C PRO A 108 11.27 -4.50 -5.53
N ASP A 109 11.58 -3.21 -5.47
CA ASP A 109 12.00 -2.44 -4.29
C ASP A 109 11.82 -0.95 -4.61
N GLY A 110 12.27 -0.06 -3.72
CA GLY A 110 12.33 1.38 -3.94
C GLY A 110 11.62 2.18 -2.86
N GLY A 111 11.31 3.43 -3.18
CA GLY A 111 10.77 4.38 -2.21
C GLY A 111 9.41 5.00 -2.55
N ILE A 112 8.55 5.07 -1.53
CA ILE A 112 7.25 5.76 -1.57
C ILE A 112 7.26 6.87 -0.52
N SER A 113 6.88 8.07 -0.95
CA SER A 113 6.74 9.20 -0.04
C SER A 113 5.52 9.04 0.84
N ARG A 114 4.33 8.89 0.24
CA ARG A 114 3.07 8.82 0.99
C ARG A 114 2.12 7.81 0.37
N ILE A 115 1.38 7.15 1.23
CA ILE A 115 0.21 6.34 0.88
C ILE A 115 -0.98 7.01 1.56
N ARG A 116 -2.02 7.31 0.78
CA ARG A 116 -3.27 7.84 1.31
C ARG A 116 -4.42 6.98 0.82
N VAL A 117 -5.32 6.70 1.74
CA VAL A 117 -6.50 5.89 1.48
C VAL A 117 -7.67 6.69 2.01
N PHE A 118 -8.59 7.02 1.11
CA PHE A 118 -9.75 7.83 1.40
C PHE A 118 -10.99 6.95 1.36
N GLY A 119 -11.93 7.23 2.24
CA GLY A 119 -13.10 6.40 2.41
C GLY A 119 -14.08 6.99 3.42
N ARG A 120 -15.14 6.23 3.68
CA ARG A 120 -16.14 6.54 4.71
C ARG A 120 -15.95 5.57 5.89
N VAL A 121 -15.97 6.12 7.09
CA VAL A 121 -15.96 5.35 8.35
C VAL A 121 -17.26 4.56 8.49
N GLU A 122 -17.16 3.34 9.02
CA GLU A 122 -18.29 2.44 9.32
C GLU A 122 -18.16 1.80 10.70
#